data_AF-A0A0M9ADE0-F1
#
_entry.id   AF-A0A0M9ADE0-F1
#
_cell.length_a   1.000
_cell.length_b   1.000
_cell.length_c   1.000
_cell.angle_alpha   90.00
_cell.angle_beta   90.00
_cell.angle_gamma   90.00
#
_symmetry.space_group_name_H-M   'P 1'
#
loop_
_entity.id
_entity.type
_entity.pdbx_description
1 polymer ?
#
loop_
_entity_poly.entity_id
_entity_poly.type
_entity_poly.pdbx_seq_one_letter_code
_entity_poly.pdbx_strand_id
1 'polypeptide(L)' 'MERFACPMADRMGRYHCIDDHALCDGFIDCPTGEDEDRQACMFYKTVSLQLAFS' A
#
# COMPACT_ATOMS: atom_id res chain seq x y z
N MET A 1 -5.38 -6.97 -11.06
CA MET A 1 -4.09 -7.17 -10.37
C MET A 1 -3.40 -5.82 -10.32
N GLU A 2 -3.92 -4.94 -9.47
CA GLU A 2 -3.34 -3.62 -9.26
C GLU A 2 -2.28 -3.77 -8.17
N ARG A 3 -1.04 -3.44 -8.53
CA ARG A 3 0.13 -3.56 -7.65
C ARG A 3 0.43 -2.19 -7.07
N PHE A 4 0.55 -2.11 -5.75
CA PHE A 4 0.78 -0.88 -5.02
C PHE A 4 2.23 -0.78 -4.58
N ALA A 5 2.87 0.36 -4.81
CA ALA A 5 4.19 0.63 -4.27
C ALA A 5 4.04 1.24 -2.88
N CYS A 6 4.77 0.70 -1.92
CA CYS A 6 4.90 1.27 -0.59
C CYS A 6 5.43 2.71 -0.71
N PRO A 7 4.78 3.69 -0.09
CA PRO A 7 5.23 5.09 -0.10
C PRO A 7 6.64 5.29 0.48
N MET A 8 7.00 4.46 1.47
CA MET A 8 8.32 4.45 2.08
C MET A 8 9.23 3.42 1.44
N ALA A 9 10.44 3.85 1.12
CA ALA A 9 11.52 2.95 0.73
C ALA A 9 12.08 2.22 1.96
N ASP A 10 12.54 0.99 1.77
CA ASP A 10 13.23 0.22 2.80
C ASP A 10 14.57 0.89 3.21
N ARG A 11 15.25 0.38 4.23
CA ARG A 11 16.58 0.84 4.70
C ARG A 11 17.66 0.90 3.62
N MET A 12 17.45 0.18 2.50
CA MET A 12 18.32 0.17 1.33
C MET A 12 17.91 1.18 0.23
N GLY A 13 16.87 1.99 0.46
CA GLY A 13 16.34 2.94 -0.53
C GLY A 13 15.57 2.28 -1.67
N ARG A 14 15.01 1.08 -1.46
CA ARG A 14 14.22 0.35 -2.46
C ARG A 14 12.73 0.45 -2.13
N TYR A 15 11.92 0.74 -3.14
CA TYR A 15 10.47 0.70 -3.02
C TYR A 15 10.01 -0.76 -3.05
N HIS A 16 9.21 -1.13 -2.06
CA HIS A 16 8.56 -2.43 -2.01
C HIS A 16 7.21 -2.33 -2.73
N CYS A 17 6.86 -3.35 -3.51
CA CYS A 17 5.59 -3.39 -4.23
C CYS A 17 4.78 -4.58 -3.75
N ILE A 18 3.57 -4.30 -3.28
CA ILE A 18 2.62 -5.26 -2.72
C ILE A 18 1.40 -5.37 -3.64
N ASP A 19 0.63 -6.44 -3.49
CA ASP A 19 -0.60 -6.64 -4.25
C ASP A 19 -1.79 -5.98 -3.54
N ASP A 20 -2.90 -5.73 -4.23
CA ASP A 20 -4.09 -5.11 -3.62
C ASP A 20 -4.67 -5.93 -2.47
N HIS A 21 -4.47 -7.26 -2.52
CA HIS A 21 -4.86 -8.21 -1.48
C HIS A 21 -4.00 -8.14 -0.22
N ALA A 22 -2.79 -7.60 -0.31
CA ALA A 22 -1.84 -7.44 0.78
C ALA A 22 -2.00 -6.07 1.50
N LEU A 23 -3.05 -5.30 1.17
CA LEU A 23 -3.39 -4.05 1.85
C LEU A 23 -4.47 -4.27 2.90
N CYS A 24 -4.19 -3.90 4.16
CA CYS A 24 -5.06 -4.15 5.31
C CYS A 24 -5.42 -5.65 5.46
N ASP A 25 -4.46 -6.54 5.25
CA ASP A 25 -4.66 -7.97 5.45
C ASP A 25 -4.30 -8.42 6.87
N GLY A 26 -3.74 -7.51 7.68
CA GLY A 26 -3.28 -7.76 9.04
C GLY A 26 -1.79 -8.10 9.15
N PHE A 27 -1.08 -8.11 8.02
CA PHE A 27 0.36 -8.35 7.94
C PHE A 27 1.07 -7.10 7.42
N ILE A 28 2.22 -6.79 8.02
CA ILE A 28 3.07 -5.68 7.60
C ILE A 28 3.93 -6.17 6.43
N ASP A 29 3.50 -5.87 5.21
CA ASP A 29 4.24 -6.11 3.97
C ASP A 29 5.09 -4.88 3.57
N CYS A 30 4.70 -3.66 3.92
CA CYS A 30 5.56 -2.48 3.71
C CYS A 30 6.63 -2.34 4.81
N PRO A 31 7.83 -1.81 4.49
CA PRO A 31 8.94 -1.73 5.44
C PRO A 31 8.65 -0.90 6.70
N THR A 32 7.67 0.01 6.62
CA THR A 32 7.22 0.87 7.72
C THR A 32 5.80 0.56 8.19
N GLY A 33 5.15 -0.46 7.64
CA GLY A 33 3.76 -0.85 7.99
C GLY A 33 2.69 0.11 7.53
N GLU A 34 2.95 0.94 6.51
CA GLU A 34 1.97 1.91 6.00
C GLU A 34 0.80 1.22 5.27
N ASP A 35 1.00 -0.01 4.81
CA ASP A 35 -0.03 -0.90 4.27
C ASP A 35 -1.07 -1.34 5.32
N GLU A 36 -0.68 -1.35 6.60
CA GLU A 36 -1.54 -1.71 7.74
C GLU A 36 -1.92 -0.50 8.60
N ASP A 37 -1.39 0.68 8.29
CA ASP A 37 -1.79 1.89 8.98
C ASP A 37 -3.25 2.24 8.60
N ARG A 38 -4.09 2.43 9.62
CA ARG A 38 -5.53 2.64 9.44
C ARG A 38 -5.86 3.88 8.61
N GLN A 39 -5.00 4.90 8.62
CA GLN A 39 -5.19 6.10 7.83
C GLN A 39 -4.69 5.90 6.41
N ALA A 40 -3.48 5.34 6.27
CA ALA A 40 -2.86 5.13 4.97
C ALA A 40 -3.60 4.08 4.14
N CYS A 41 -3.88 2.89 4.68
CA CYS A 41 -4.56 1.84 3.95
C CYS A 41 -5.99 2.22 3.52
N MET A 42 -6.74 2.94 4.37
CA MET A 42 -8.06 3.46 4.00
C MET A 42 -7.96 4.47 2.87
N PHE A 43 -6.94 5.34 2.90
CA PHE A 43 -6.67 6.28 1.82
C PHE A 43 -6.32 5.55 0.51
N TYR A 44 -5.46 4.53 0.56
CA TYR A 44 -5.11 3.73 -0.62
C TYR A 44 -6.33 3.02 -1.23
N LYS A 45 -7.18 2.35 -0.43
CA LYS A 45 -8.41 1.74 -0.99
C LYS A 45 -9.35 2.78 -1.61
N THR A 46 -9.45 3.96 -1.01
CA THR A 46 -10.33 5.03 -1.50
C THR A 46 -9.77 5.70 -2.76
N VAL A 47 -8.45 5.91 -2.84
CA VAL A 47 -7.78 6.53 -4.00
C VAL A 47 -7.69 5.57 -5.19
N SER A 48 -7.48 4.28 -4.96
CA SER A 48 -7.52 3.25 -6.03
C SER A 48 -8.91 3.18 -6.66
N LEU A 49 -9.98 3.27 -5.84
CA LEU A 49 -11.35 3.40 -6.33
C LEU A 49 -11.57 4.69 -7.14
N GLN A 50 -10.90 5.79 -6.78
CA GLN A 50 -11.11 7.09 -7.42
C GLN A 50 -10.29 7.27 -8.71
N LEU A 51 -9.15 6.57 -8.86
CA LEU A 51 -8.37 6.51 -10.09
C LEU A 51 -8.93 5.52 -11.12
N ALA A 52 -9.72 4.53 -10.71
CA ALA A 52 -10.40 3.60 -11.62
C ALA A 52 -11.59 4.22 -12.38
N PHE A 53 -12.05 5.42 -12.00
CA PHE A 53 -13.19 6.12 -12.60
C PHE A 53 -12.83 7.37 -13.43
N SER A 54 -11.54 7.60 -13.74
CA SER A 54 -11.10 8.68 -14.66
C SER A 54 -10.78 8.17 -16.06
#